data_AF-A0A376DJV5-F1
#
_entry.id   AF-A0A376DJV5-F1
#
_cell.length_a   1.000
_cell.length_b   1.000
_cell.length_c   1.000
_cell.angle_alpha   90.00
_cell.angle_beta   90.00
_cell.angle_gamma   90.00
#
_symmetry.space_group_name_H-M   'P 1'
#
loop_
_entity.id
_entity.type
_entity.pdbx_description
1 polymer ?
#
loop_
_entity_poly.entity_id
_entity_poly.type
_entity_poly.pdbx_seq_one_letter_code
_entity_poly.pdbx_strand_id
1 'polypeptide(L)' 'MKNILAIQSHVVYGHAGNSAAEFPMRRLGRERLAAEHRSIF' A
#
# COMPACT_ATOMS: atom_id res chain seq x y z
N MET A 1 8.54 -14.73 -9.24
CA MET A 1 7.56 -13.82 -8.61
C MET A 1 8.12 -12.41 -8.71
N LYS A 2 7.31 -11.39 -9.06
CA LYS A 2 7.76 -10.00 -9.21
C LYS A 2 7.16 -9.18 -8.08
N ASN A 3 8.03 -8.54 -7.28
CA ASN A 3 7.59 -7.72 -6.15
C ASN A 3 7.36 -6.28 -6.62
N ILE A 4 6.25 -5.69 -6.21
CA ILE A 4 5.91 -4.31 -6.54
C ILE A 4 6.39 -3.41 -5.40
N LEU A 5 7.33 -2.51 -5.68
CA LEU A 5 7.72 -1.48 -4.71
C LEU A 5 6.63 -0.38 -4.68
N ALA A 6 5.94 -0.27 -3.55
CA ALA A 6 4.86 0.71 -3.36
C ALA A 6 5.33 1.85 -2.45
N ILE A 7 5.71 2.97 -3.07
CA ILE A 7 6.11 4.21 -2.38
C ILE A 7 4.94 5.20 -2.43
N GLN A 8 4.12 5.19 -1.38
CA GLN A 8 2.96 6.06 -1.23
C GLN A 8 2.75 6.37 0.25
N SER A 9 1.91 7.37 0.55
CA SER A 9 1.49 7.67 1.92
C SER A 9 0.61 6.55 2.50
N HIS A 10 0.62 6.44 3.83
CA HIS A 10 -0.29 5.59 4.59
C HIS A 10 -1.26 6.49 5.34
N VAL A 11 -2.55 6.11 5.39
CA VAL A 11 -3.54 6.75 6.25
C VAL A 11 -4.02 5.77 7.31
N VAL A 12 -4.13 6.24 8.55
CA VAL A 12 -4.56 5.42 9.70
C VAL A 12 -6.07 5.17 9.67
N TYR A 13 -6.85 6.13 9.13
CA TYR A 13 -8.29 6.01 8.97
C TYR A 13 -8.72 6.40 7.54
N GLY A 14 -9.65 5.63 6.96
CA GLY A 14 -10.09 5.81 5.57
C GLY A 14 -9.22 5.05 4.55
N HIS A 15 -9.42 5.35 3.27
CA HIS A 15 -8.79 4.64 2.15
C HIS A 15 -8.08 5.61 1.20
N ALA A 16 -6.80 5.86 1.45
CA ALA A 16 -5.90 6.59 0.56
C ALA A 16 -4.50 5.96 0.55
N GLY A 17 -3.74 6.20 -0.52
CA GLY A 17 -2.37 5.70 -0.66
C GLY A 17 -2.27 4.18 -0.48
N ASN A 18 -1.28 3.73 0.31
CA ASN A 18 -1.02 2.32 0.55
C ASN A 18 -2.22 1.59 1.19
N SER A 19 -3.00 2.26 2.06
CA SER A 19 -4.20 1.70 2.69
C SER A 19 -5.30 1.38 1.67
N ALA A 20 -5.35 2.09 0.54
CA ALA A 20 -6.29 1.80 -0.56
C ALA A 20 -5.75 0.77 -1.56
N ALA A 21 -4.43 0.73 -1.77
CA ALA A 21 -3.80 -0.14 -2.78
C ALA A 21 -3.57 -1.59 -2.30
N GLU A 22 -3.49 -1.82 -0.99
CA GLU A 22 -3.16 -3.13 -0.42
C GLU A 22 -4.15 -4.23 -0.79
N PHE A 23 -5.45 -4.00 -0.55
CA PHE A 23 -6.48 -4.99 -0.79
C PHE A 23 -6.62 -5.36 -2.28
N PRO A 24 -6.72 -4.39 -3.22
CA PRO A 24 -6.79 -4.70 -4.65
C PRO A 24 -5.55 -5.45 -5.16
N MET A 25 -4.35 -5.06 -4.74
CA MET A 25 -3.13 -5.73 -5.20
C MET A 25 -3.04 -7.16 -4.70
N ARG A 26 -3.38 -7.42 -3.42
CA ARG A 26 -3.47 -8.79 -2.90
C ARG A 26 -4.55 -9.61 -3.62
N ARG A 27 -5.71 -9.01 -3.92
CA ARG A 27 -6.81 -9.69 -4.63
C ARG A 27 -6.40 -10.15 -6.03
N LEU A 28 -5.50 -9.41 -6.69
CA LEU A 28 -4.95 -9.75 -7.99
C LEU A 28 -3.73 -10.71 -7.91
N GLY A 29 -3.43 -11.25 -6.74
CA GLY A 29 -2.30 -12.15 -6.53
C GLY A 29 -0.94 -11.44 -6.68
N ARG A 30 -0.89 -10.12 -6.44
CA ARG A 30 0.35 -9.33 -6.50
C ARG A 30 0.88 -9.08 -5.10
N GLU A 31 2.16 -9.39 -4.91
CA GLU A 31 2.88 -9.09 -3.69
C GLU A 31 3.54 -7.71 -3.78
N ARG A 32 3.40 -6.92 -2.72
CA ARG A 32 3.96 -5.57 -2.63
C ARG A 32 4.97 -5.48 -1.49
N LEU A 33 6.06 -4.77 -1.73
CA LEU A 33 6.95 -4.28 -0.69
C LEU A 33 6.53 -2.84 -0.36
N ALA A 34 6.02 -2.63 0.84
CA ALA A 34 5.58 -1.32 1.30
C ALA A 34 6.79 -0.52 1.81
N ALA A 35 7.02 0.64 1.21
CA ALA A 35 7.93 1.65 1.73
C ALA A 35 7.10 2.91 1.98
N GLU A 36 6.79 3.19 3.24
CA GLU A 36 5.92 4.30 3.63
C GLU A 36 6.50 5.07 4.81
N HIS A 37 6.42 6.39 4.73
CA HIS A 37 6.61 7.27 5.88
C HIS A 37 5.25 7.37 6.57
N ARG A 38 5.17 7.00 7.86
CA ARG A 38 3.94 7.14 8.65
C ARG A 38 3.68 8.63 8.89
N SER A 39 2.94 9.24 7.99
CA SER A 39 2.41 10.59 8.20
C SER A 39 1.31 10.49 9.26
N ILE A 40 1.30 11.45 10.19
CA ILE A 40 0.36 11.52 11.33
C ILE A 40 -1.02 12.08 10.96
N PHE A 41 -1.35 12.10 9.66
CA PHE A 41 -2.65 12.54 9.14
C PHE A 41 -3.52 11.34 8.77
#